data_AF-R7FEX4-F1
#
_entry.id   AF-R7FEX4-F1
#
_cell.length_a   1.000
_cell.length_b   1.000
_cell.length_c   1.000
_cell.angle_alpha   90.00
_cell.angle_beta   90.00
_cell.angle_gamma   90.00
#
_symmetry.space_group_name_H-M   'P 1'
#
loop_
_entity.id
_entity.type
_entity.pdbx_description
1 polymer ?
#
loop_
_entity_poly.entity_id
_entity_poly.type
_entity_poly.pdbx_seq_one_letter_code
_entity_poly.pdbx_strand_id
1 'polypeptide(L)'
;MNTITYPEFIEDFKNYVAGIKNLSASYIDSMLSTLKGFLEFVNDHIFDCKYENIREMTLNDIRFLNTSDIYGFIFYLAENHNSIGTRIKKIEHLRTFFDFLYKIKTALFKEPLKTIKREKNTYIKLPKYLSLSESKKILQVYANKDDFRSLRNNAMLHLFLCCGLRLEELNEIKISDFDFNENKFIILGKGNKERTCYLNTNTKDALQKYINYRINNPLDDKKIDNFLFISQWNKKISSRQIRKIVKKTYEKAEIDETQYSVHSLRHSFATILYKSGVDIRLLQILLGHSRIETTQIYAHMHSESLMNAMQGHPMSHFKIKDALAFNC
;
A
#
# COMPACT_ATOMS: atom_id res chain seq x y z
N MET A 1 -13.81 3.26 33.65
CA MET A 1 -14.69 4.09 32.79
C MET A 1 -13.84 4.59 31.64
N ASN A 2 -14.06 4.11 30.42
CA ASN A 2 -13.30 4.57 29.25
C ASN A 2 -13.58 6.05 29.04
N THR A 3 -12.53 6.87 29.08
CA THR A 3 -12.60 8.28 28.73
C THR A 3 -12.93 8.40 27.25
N ILE A 4 -14.20 8.67 26.95
CA ILE A 4 -14.68 8.90 25.59
C ILE A 4 -13.87 10.08 25.01
N THR A 5 -13.14 9.83 23.93
CA THR A 5 -12.22 10.81 23.32
C THR A 5 -12.89 11.66 22.24
N TYR A 6 -14.08 11.28 21.78
CA TYR A 6 -14.80 11.90 20.67
C TYR A 6 -16.27 12.20 21.04
N PRO A 7 -16.94 13.15 20.37
CA PRO A 7 -18.39 13.32 20.50
C PRO A 7 -19.17 12.05 20.22
N GLU A 8 -20.36 11.95 20.81
CA GLU A 8 -21.27 10.82 20.63
C GLU A 8 -21.56 10.51 19.14
N PHE A 9 -21.80 11.55 18.33
CA PHE A 9 -22.07 11.38 16.90
C PHE A 9 -20.87 10.85 16.08
N ILE A 10 -19.64 11.00 16.60
CA ILE A 10 -18.44 10.42 16.00
C ILE A 10 -18.29 8.95 16.39
N GLU A 11 -18.62 8.58 17.62
CA GLU A 11 -18.64 7.15 18.03
C GLU A 11 -19.75 6.40 17.28
N ASP A 12 -20.91 7.01 17.07
CA ASP A 12 -21.96 6.48 16.19
C ASP A 12 -21.45 6.25 14.76
N PHE A 13 -20.74 7.24 14.21
CA PHE A 13 -20.15 7.13 12.89
C PHE A 13 -19.12 6.00 12.82
N LYS A 14 -18.26 5.87 13.83
CA LYS A 14 -17.28 4.79 13.97
C LYS A 14 -17.96 3.42 13.96
N ASN A 15 -19.03 3.26 14.73
CA ASN A 15 -19.81 2.03 14.77
C ASN A 15 -20.45 1.72 13.42
N TYR A 16 -20.97 2.72 12.71
CA TYR A 16 -21.50 2.57 11.36
C TYR A 16 -20.43 2.10 10.36
N VAL A 17 -19.26 2.74 10.33
CA VAL A 17 -18.22 2.36 9.35
C VAL A 17 -17.56 1.01 9.68
N ALA A 18 -17.50 0.64 10.96
CA ALA A 18 -17.00 -0.66 11.40
C ALA A 18 -18.01 -1.77 11.13
N GLY A 19 -19.26 -1.61 11.58
CA GLY A 19 -20.28 -2.65 11.53
C GLY A 19 -20.94 -2.82 10.16
N ILE A 20 -21.30 -1.71 9.50
CA ILE A 20 -22.08 -1.75 8.26
C ILE A 20 -21.18 -1.69 7.02
N LYS A 21 -20.21 -0.76 7.00
CA LYS A 21 -19.29 -0.66 5.86
C LYS A 21 -18.11 -1.64 5.92
N ASN A 22 -17.92 -2.32 7.05
CA ASN A 22 -16.87 -3.32 7.27
C ASN A 22 -15.49 -2.83 6.82
N LEU A 23 -15.17 -1.57 7.16
CA LEU A 23 -13.89 -0.95 6.80
C LEU A 23 -12.78 -1.43 7.73
N SER A 24 -11.54 -1.43 7.25
CA SER A 24 -10.39 -1.85 8.07
C SER A 24 -10.12 -0.86 9.19
N ALA A 25 -9.71 -1.36 10.37
CA ALA A 25 -9.40 -0.54 11.55
C ALA A 25 -8.47 0.64 11.24
N SER A 26 -7.38 0.40 10.49
CA SER A 26 -6.44 1.45 10.07
C SER A 26 -7.05 2.55 9.19
N TYR A 27 -8.08 2.22 8.41
CA TYR A 27 -8.80 3.20 7.60
C TYR A 27 -9.76 4.00 8.48
N ILE A 28 -10.45 3.33 9.40
CA ILE A 28 -11.31 3.97 10.41
C ILE A 28 -10.51 4.97 11.25
N ASP A 29 -9.32 4.59 11.76
CA ASP A 29 -8.43 5.49 12.50
C ASP A 29 -8.04 6.72 11.67
N SER A 30 -7.76 6.53 10.37
CA SER A 30 -7.45 7.62 9.45
C SER A 30 -8.65 8.55 9.23
N MET A 31 -9.88 8.02 9.21
CA MET A 31 -11.10 8.82 9.14
C MET A 31 -11.33 9.60 10.44
N LEU A 32 -11.22 8.95 11.59
CA LEU A 32 -11.38 9.59 12.91
C LEU A 32 -10.36 10.70 13.12
N SER A 33 -9.10 10.50 12.73
CA SER A 33 -8.09 11.55 12.77
C SER A 33 -8.42 12.74 11.85
N THR A 34 -9.08 12.50 10.72
CA THR A 34 -9.54 13.58 9.84
C THR A 34 -10.71 14.35 10.45
N LEU A 35 -11.67 13.64 11.03
CA LEU A 35 -12.83 14.23 11.70
C LEU A 35 -12.41 15.02 12.93
N LYS A 36 -11.43 14.52 13.69
CA LYS A 36 -10.81 15.25 14.79
C LYS A 36 -10.30 16.61 14.33
N GLY A 37 -9.43 16.64 13.32
CA GLY A 37 -8.88 17.89 12.81
C GLY A 37 -9.94 18.82 12.18
N PHE A 38 -11.03 18.27 11.66
CA PHE A 38 -12.17 19.07 11.21
C PHE A 38 -12.92 19.72 12.37
N LEU A 39 -13.20 18.97 13.44
CA LEU A 39 -13.88 19.48 14.62
C LEU A 39 -13.03 20.52 15.36
N GLU A 40 -11.71 20.29 15.45
CA GLU A 40 -10.75 21.28 15.99
C GLU A 40 -10.79 22.56 15.15
N PHE A 41 -10.72 22.46 13.83
CA PHE A 41 -10.86 23.62 12.95
C PHE A 41 -12.18 24.38 13.17
N VAL A 42 -13.30 23.67 13.25
CA VAL A 42 -14.62 24.28 13.47
C VAL A 42 -14.66 25.01 14.81
N ASN A 43 -14.15 24.39 15.87
CA ASN A 43 -14.10 25.01 17.18
C ASN A 43 -13.25 26.29 17.16
N ASP A 44 -12.06 26.21 16.57
CA ASP A 44 -11.06 27.28 16.66
C ASP A 44 -11.38 28.46 15.72
N HIS A 45 -11.93 28.18 14.52
CA HIS A 45 -12.11 29.19 13.47
C HIS A 45 -13.56 29.61 13.21
N ILE A 46 -14.55 28.88 13.73
CA ILE A 46 -15.97 29.17 13.49
C ILE A 46 -16.70 29.47 14.80
N PHE A 47 -16.36 28.75 15.87
CA PHE A 47 -16.98 28.94 17.19
C PHE A 47 -16.11 29.72 18.16
N ASP A 48 -15.02 30.35 17.71
CA ASP A 48 -14.12 31.17 18.54
C ASP A 48 -13.66 30.45 19.82
N CYS A 49 -13.23 29.20 19.68
CA CYS A 49 -12.79 28.33 20.77
C CYS A 49 -13.85 28.12 21.88
N LYS A 50 -15.14 28.09 21.50
CA LYS A 50 -16.27 27.82 22.41
C LYS A 50 -16.08 26.62 23.33
N TYR A 51 -15.39 25.58 22.86
CA TYR A 51 -15.14 24.36 23.61
C TYR A 51 -13.67 24.20 23.96
N GLU A 52 -13.37 23.81 25.20
CA GLU A 52 -12.02 23.39 25.60
C GLU A 52 -11.66 22.03 24.97
N ASN A 53 -12.66 21.19 24.71
CA ASN A 53 -12.48 19.88 24.12
C ASN A 53 -13.57 19.58 23.10
N ILE A 54 -13.16 19.12 21.91
CA ILE A 54 -14.08 18.75 20.83
C ILE A 54 -15.15 17.74 21.25
N ARG A 55 -14.94 16.93 22.31
CA ARG A 55 -15.93 15.98 22.84
C ARG A 55 -17.24 16.64 23.29
N GLU A 56 -17.19 17.92 23.64
CA GLU A 56 -18.34 18.70 24.11
C GLU A 56 -19.17 19.26 22.95
N MET A 57 -18.64 19.18 21.71
CA MET A 57 -19.40 19.52 20.53
C MET A 57 -20.56 18.56 20.34
N THR A 58 -21.70 19.12 19.96
CA THR A 58 -22.94 18.38 19.75
C THR A 58 -23.26 18.27 18.27
N LEU A 59 -24.21 17.38 17.95
CA LEU A 59 -24.71 17.27 16.58
C LEU A 59 -25.38 18.57 16.10
N ASN A 60 -25.94 19.38 17.00
CA ASN A 60 -26.53 20.66 16.64
C ASN A 60 -25.47 21.65 16.15
N ASP A 61 -24.27 21.65 16.74
CA ASP A 61 -23.17 22.49 16.27
C ASP A 61 -22.80 22.16 14.82
N ILE A 62 -22.82 20.87 14.44
CA ILE A 62 -22.59 20.45 13.05
C ILE A 62 -23.73 20.88 12.12
N ARG A 63 -24.98 20.95 12.61
CA ARG A 63 -26.15 21.37 11.82
C ARG A 63 -26.12 22.87 11.50
N PHE A 64 -25.48 23.68 12.33
CA PHE A 64 -25.30 25.12 12.07
C PHE A 64 -24.26 25.41 10.99
N LEU A 65 -23.40 24.44 10.67
CA LEU A 65 -22.39 24.63 9.64
C LEU A 65 -23.03 24.78 8.26
N ASN A 66 -22.59 25.81 7.55
CA ASN A 66 -22.96 26.09 6.18
C ASN A 66 -21.91 25.50 5.22
N THR A 67 -22.16 25.63 3.90
CA THR A 67 -21.22 25.13 2.90
C THR A 67 -19.89 25.89 2.89
N SER A 68 -19.88 27.20 3.16
CA SER A 68 -18.65 28.02 3.23
C SER A 68 -17.72 27.58 4.37
N ASP A 69 -18.25 27.14 5.50
CA ASP A 69 -17.49 26.63 6.64
C ASP A 69 -16.67 25.38 6.25
N ILE A 70 -17.28 24.51 5.46
CA ILE A 70 -16.64 23.30 4.94
C ILE A 70 -15.58 23.65 3.90
N TYR A 71 -15.83 24.66 3.06
CA TYR A 71 -14.80 25.21 2.17
C TYR A 71 -13.64 25.81 2.98
N GLY A 72 -13.92 26.50 4.09
CA GLY A 72 -12.93 27.03 5.03
C GLY A 72 -11.97 25.93 5.50
N PHE A 73 -12.50 24.78 5.90
CA PHE A 73 -11.64 23.65 6.27
C PHE A 73 -10.80 23.11 5.11
N ILE A 74 -11.36 23.06 3.89
CA ILE A 74 -10.62 22.63 2.70
C ILE A 74 -9.46 23.60 2.40
N PHE A 75 -9.68 24.91 2.53
CA PHE A 75 -8.63 25.92 2.39
C PHE A 75 -7.58 25.78 3.50
N TYR A 76 -8.00 25.61 4.75
CA TYR A 76 -7.10 25.32 5.87
C TYR A 76 -6.23 24.08 5.62
N LEU A 77 -6.78 23.02 5.03
CA LEU A 77 -5.99 21.86 4.64
C LEU A 77 -4.94 22.19 3.56
N ALA A 78 -5.23 23.12 2.65
CA ALA A 78 -4.31 23.57 1.62
C ALA A 78 -3.18 24.44 2.18
N GLU A 79 -3.49 25.34 3.12
CA GLU A 79 -2.53 26.22 3.78
C GLU A 79 -1.55 25.46 4.69
N ASN A 80 -2.02 24.40 5.37
CA ASN A 80 -1.18 23.54 6.21
C ASN A 80 -0.26 22.57 5.43
N HIS A 81 0.12 22.92 4.20
CA HIS A 81 1.05 22.16 3.34
C HIS A 81 0.74 20.66 3.18
N ASN A 82 -0.54 20.25 3.30
CA ASN A 82 -0.91 18.86 3.03
C ASN A 82 -0.73 18.56 1.53
N SER A 83 -0.13 17.40 1.22
CA SER A 83 -0.04 16.94 -0.16
C SER A 83 -1.43 16.84 -0.81
N ILE A 84 -1.53 17.10 -2.12
CA ILE A 84 -2.80 17.05 -2.87
C ILE A 84 -3.54 15.72 -2.62
N GLY A 85 -2.82 14.60 -2.63
CA GLY A 85 -3.40 13.27 -2.35
C GLY A 85 -3.94 13.14 -0.93
N THR A 86 -3.25 13.70 0.07
CA THR A 86 -3.74 13.77 1.46
C THR A 86 -5.03 14.58 1.54
N ARG A 87 -5.10 15.73 0.85
CA ARG A 87 -6.29 16.60 0.85
C ARG A 87 -7.49 15.89 0.24
N ILE A 88 -7.33 15.27 -0.95
CA ILE A 88 -8.39 14.50 -1.60
C ILE A 88 -8.90 13.39 -0.69
N LYS A 89 -8.00 12.64 -0.03
CA LYS A 89 -8.38 11.60 0.93
C LYS A 89 -9.19 12.15 2.11
N LYS A 90 -8.75 13.26 2.71
CA LYS A 90 -9.47 13.90 3.82
C LYS A 90 -10.86 14.40 3.40
N ILE A 91 -10.99 14.94 2.20
CA ILE A 91 -12.29 15.36 1.63
C ILE A 91 -13.23 14.15 1.44
N GLU A 92 -12.72 13.00 0.98
CA GLU A 92 -13.55 11.78 0.88
C GLU A 92 -13.97 11.22 2.26
N HIS A 93 -13.14 11.37 3.29
CA HIS A 93 -13.55 11.04 4.66
C HIS A 93 -14.70 11.94 5.13
N LEU A 94 -14.59 13.26 4.93
CA LEU A 94 -15.66 14.20 5.25
C LEU A 94 -16.94 13.87 4.47
N ARG A 95 -16.84 13.55 3.18
CA ARG A 95 -18.01 13.16 2.40
C ARG A 95 -18.69 11.94 2.99
N THR A 96 -17.93 10.91 3.34
CA THR A 96 -18.49 9.71 3.98
C THR A 96 -19.17 10.01 5.31
N PHE A 97 -18.63 10.94 6.09
CA PHE A 97 -19.20 11.38 7.35
C PHE A 97 -20.49 12.19 7.18
N PHE A 98 -20.49 13.20 6.31
CA PHE A 98 -21.69 14.00 6.03
C PHE A 98 -22.79 13.18 5.33
N ASP A 99 -22.43 12.21 4.49
CA ASP A 99 -23.35 11.21 3.94
C ASP A 99 -24.03 10.40 5.04
N PHE A 100 -23.28 9.97 6.05
CA PHE A 100 -23.84 9.26 7.20
C PHE A 100 -24.81 10.15 7.99
N LEU A 101 -24.42 11.39 8.29
CA LEU A 101 -25.29 12.32 9.03
C LEU A 101 -26.58 12.65 8.26
N TYR A 102 -26.50 12.77 6.92
CA TYR A 102 -27.63 13.07 6.06
C TYR A 102 -28.55 11.85 5.83
N LYS A 103 -28.00 10.70 5.42
CA LYS A 103 -28.79 9.54 4.98
C LYS A 103 -29.19 8.59 6.11
N ILE A 104 -28.34 8.44 7.13
CA ILE A 104 -28.52 7.42 8.17
C ILE A 104 -29.09 8.04 9.44
N LYS A 105 -28.48 9.11 9.95
CA LYS A 105 -28.97 9.82 11.15
C LYS A 105 -30.09 10.81 10.84
N THR A 106 -30.32 11.14 9.56
CA THR A 106 -31.30 12.15 9.09
C THR A 106 -31.19 13.47 9.85
N ALA A 107 -29.99 13.79 10.33
CA ALA A 107 -29.73 14.93 11.20
C ALA A 107 -29.56 16.23 10.40
N LEU A 108 -29.14 16.09 9.14
CA LEU A 108 -28.96 17.18 8.20
C LEU A 108 -30.12 17.23 7.22
N PHE A 109 -30.64 18.43 6.96
CA PHE A 109 -31.71 18.64 5.98
C PHE A 109 -31.18 18.81 4.55
N LYS A 110 -29.89 19.10 4.40
CA LYS A 110 -29.19 19.24 3.12
C LYS A 110 -27.82 18.60 3.20
N GLU A 111 -27.42 17.89 2.14
CA GLU A 111 -26.10 17.27 2.03
C GLU A 111 -25.04 18.35 1.70
N PRO A 112 -24.12 18.70 2.62
CA PRO A 112 -23.26 19.88 2.45
C PRO A 112 -22.19 19.72 1.35
N LEU A 113 -21.81 18.48 1.04
CA LEU A 113 -20.72 18.14 0.12
C LEU A 113 -21.18 17.74 -1.28
N LYS A 114 -22.49 17.81 -1.57
CA LYS A 114 -23.07 17.39 -2.85
C LYS A 114 -22.59 18.24 -4.04
N THR A 115 -22.34 19.53 -3.82
CA THR A 115 -21.89 20.48 -4.85
C THR A 115 -20.37 20.50 -5.04
N ILE A 116 -19.59 19.93 -4.10
CA ILE A 116 -18.14 19.90 -4.22
C ILE A 116 -17.74 18.83 -5.24
N LYS A 117 -17.32 19.27 -6.43
CA LYS A 117 -16.80 18.41 -7.49
C LYS A 117 -15.61 17.61 -6.96
N ARG A 118 -15.58 16.31 -7.28
CA ARG A 118 -14.42 15.46 -6.98
C ARG A 118 -13.23 15.95 -7.79
N GLU A 119 -12.27 16.56 -7.11
CA GLU A 119 -10.96 16.78 -7.70
C GLU A 119 -10.32 15.42 -7.97
N LYS A 120 -10.17 15.08 -9.26
CA LYS A 120 -9.33 13.95 -9.64
C LYS A 120 -7.89 14.41 -9.51
N ASN A 121 -7.07 13.64 -8.81
CA ASN A 121 -5.64 13.88 -8.82
C ASN A 121 -5.11 13.61 -10.24
N THR A 122 -4.89 14.67 -11.02
CA THR A 122 -4.36 14.61 -12.38
C THR A 122 -2.85 14.38 -12.40
N TYR A 123 -2.15 14.66 -11.29
CA TYR A 123 -0.74 14.36 -11.11
C TYR A 123 -0.56 12.92 -10.60
N ILE A 124 -0.44 11.98 -11.54
CA ILE A 124 0.01 10.62 -11.25
C ILE A 124 1.52 10.68 -11.00
N LYS A 125 1.93 10.74 -9.72
CA LYS A 125 3.35 10.60 -9.37
C LYS A 125 3.80 9.19 -9.74
N LEU A 126 4.72 9.08 -10.70
CA LEU A 126 5.25 7.79 -11.11
C LEU A 126 5.91 7.08 -9.91
N PRO A 127 5.71 5.76 -9.75
CA PRO A 127 6.32 5.01 -8.67
C PRO A 127 7.84 5.07 -8.79
N LYS A 128 8.51 5.32 -7.67
CA LYS A 128 9.96 5.18 -7.59
C LYS A 128 10.32 3.71 -7.39
N TYR A 129 11.24 3.23 -8.21
CA TYR A 129 11.73 1.86 -8.22
C TYR A 129 13.25 1.87 -8.41
N LEU A 130 13.89 0.78 -7.99
CA LEU A 130 15.32 0.55 -8.10
C LEU A 130 15.65 0.00 -9.48
N SER A 131 16.80 0.39 -10.00
CA SER A 131 17.44 -0.29 -11.11
C SER A 131 17.81 -1.74 -10.76
N LEU A 132 18.14 -2.53 -11.78
CA LEU A 132 18.58 -3.91 -11.59
C LEU A 132 19.89 -3.98 -10.78
N SER A 133 20.82 -3.05 -11.00
CA SER A 133 22.09 -2.98 -10.27
C SER A 133 21.87 -2.60 -8.79
N GLU A 134 21.04 -1.60 -8.51
CA GLU A 134 20.64 -1.24 -7.14
C GLU A 134 19.94 -2.41 -6.43
N SER A 135 19.04 -3.11 -7.13
CA SER A 135 18.36 -4.29 -6.57
C SER A 135 19.34 -5.40 -6.20
N LYS A 136 20.39 -5.62 -7.02
CA LYS A 136 21.48 -6.56 -6.69
C LYS A 136 22.28 -6.10 -5.47
N LYS A 137 22.62 -4.81 -5.36
CA LYS A 137 23.30 -4.25 -4.17
C LYS A 137 22.51 -4.52 -2.90
N ILE A 138 21.19 -4.32 -2.93
CA ILE A 138 20.30 -4.59 -1.79
C ILE A 138 20.38 -6.05 -1.34
N LEU A 139 20.33 -7.01 -2.27
CA LEU A 139 20.44 -8.44 -1.94
C LEU A 139 21.83 -8.83 -1.41
N GLN A 140 22.88 -8.09 -1.75
CA GLN A 140 24.24 -8.37 -1.30
C GLN A 140 24.54 -7.90 0.14
N VAL A 141 23.78 -6.94 0.70
CA VAL A 141 24.06 -6.32 2.02
C VAL A 141 24.22 -7.34 3.16
N TYR A 142 23.47 -8.45 3.09
CA TYR A 142 23.41 -9.48 4.13
C TYR A 142 23.77 -10.89 3.62
N ALA A 143 24.17 -11.05 2.35
CA ALA A 143 24.33 -12.35 1.71
C ALA A 143 25.38 -13.27 2.38
N ASN A 144 26.46 -12.68 2.92
CA ASN A 144 27.61 -13.38 3.48
C ASN A 144 27.65 -13.32 5.02
N LYS A 145 26.50 -13.18 5.68
CA LYS A 145 26.40 -13.04 7.14
C LYS A 145 25.47 -14.09 7.72
N ASP A 146 25.99 -14.83 8.70
CA ASP A 146 25.27 -15.97 9.29
C ASP A 146 24.63 -15.66 10.65
N ASP A 147 24.68 -14.39 11.10
CA ASP A 147 23.96 -13.98 12.30
C ASP A 147 22.45 -13.94 12.07
N PHE A 148 21.67 -14.22 13.12
CA PHE A 148 20.21 -14.24 13.10
C PHE A 148 19.58 -13.04 12.38
N ARG A 149 20.08 -11.82 12.67
CA ARG A 149 19.47 -10.60 12.11
C ARG A 149 19.76 -10.53 10.62
N SER A 150 20.96 -10.89 10.18
CA SER A 150 21.32 -10.90 8.76
C SER A 150 20.57 -11.96 7.98
N LEU A 151 20.48 -13.20 8.48
CA LEU A 151 19.69 -14.28 7.86
C LEU A 151 18.23 -13.86 7.67
N ARG A 152 17.62 -13.35 8.75
CA ARG A 152 16.24 -12.85 8.72
C ARG A 152 16.07 -11.74 7.68
N ASN A 153 16.93 -10.72 7.75
CA ASN A 153 16.80 -9.56 6.87
C ASN A 153 17.04 -9.95 5.41
N ASN A 154 17.98 -10.86 5.13
CA ASN A 154 18.24 -11.35 3.78
C ASN A 154 17.00 -12.06 3.20
N ALA A 155 16.41 -12.98 3.95
CA ALA A 155 15.17 -13.65 3.56
C ALA A 155 14.01 -12.66 3.29
N MET A 156 13.88 -11.61 4.11
CA MET A 156 12.88 -10.55 3.88
C MET A 156 13.10 -9.82 2.55
N LEU A 157 14.34 -9.42 2.26
CA LEU A 157 14.67 -8.66 1.05
C LEU A 157 14.42 -9.49 -0.21
N HIS A 158 14.75 -10.79 -0.18
CA HIS A 158 14.44 -11.72 -1.26
C HIS A 158 12.93 -11.84 -1.50
N LEU A 159 12.10 -11.99 -0.46
CA LEU A 159 10.64 -12.03 -0.63
C LEU A 159 10.08 -10.72 -1.20
N PHE A 160 10.65 -9.57 -0.82
CA PHE A 160 10.23 -8.28 -1.40
C PHE A 160 10.64 -8.13 -2.87
N LEU A 161 11.92 -8.36 -3.20
CA LEU A 161 12.50 -8.08 -4.52
C LEU A 161 12.31 -9.19 -5.55
N CYS A 162 12.14 -10.44 -5.11
CA CYS A 162 12.01 -11.59 -6.01
C CYS A 162 10.60 -12.18 -6.03
N CYS A 163 9.78 -11.93 -5.01
CA CYS A 163 8.39 -12.42 -4.96
C CYS A 163 7.36 -11.27 -4.89
N GLY A 164 7.79 -10.02 -4.78
CA GLY A 164 6.92 -8.86 -4.88
C GLY A 164 5.91 -8.71 -3.74
N LEU A 165 6.20 -9.21 -2.53
CA LEU A 165 5.24 -9.16 -1.41
C LEU A 165 4.89 -7.73 -0.99
N ARG A 166 3.66 -7.52 -0.52
CA ARG A 166 3.31 -6.33 0.26
C ARG A 166 3.87 -6.45 1.67
N LEU A 167 4.07 -5.32 2.32
CA LEU A 167 4.56 -5.27 3.70
C LEU A 167 3.69 -6.09 4.66
N GLU A 168 2.36 -5.95 4.58
CA GLU A 168 1.45 -6.71 5.45
C GLU A 168 1.45 -8.20 5.11
N GLU A 169 1.57 -8.57 3.84
CA GLU A 169 1.68 -9.98 3.44
C GLU A 169 2.95 -10.62 4.00
N LEU A 170 4.09 -9.92 3.92
CA LEU A 170 5.33 -10.38 4.53
C LEU A 170 5.26 -10.43 6.06
N ASN A 171 4.52 -9.52 6.68
CA ASN A 171 4.37 -9.48 8.13
C ASN A 171 3.49 -10.64 8.66
N GLU A 172 2.54 -11.12 7.86
CA GLU A 172 1.62 -12.21 8.24
C GLU A 172 2.06 -13.61 7.81
N ILE A 173 3.08 -13.72 6.95
CA ILE A 173 3.50 -15.00 6.40
C ILE A 173 4.04 -15.97 7.47
N LYS A 174 3.70 -17.24 7.31
CA LYS A 174 4.03 -18.32 8.23
C LYS A 174 4.98 -19.32 7.59
N ILE A 175 5.69 -20.08 8.42
CA ILE A 175 6.55 -21.18 7.96
C ILE A 175 5.71 -22.25 7.26
N SER A 176 4.50 -22.51 7.77
CA SER A 176 3.53 -23.48 7.20
C SER A 176 2.95 -23.08 5.84
N ASP A 177 3.14 -21.84 5.38
CA ASP A 177 2.62 -21.40 4.07
C ASP A 177 3.51 -21.87 2.89
N PHE A 178 4.69 -22.42 3.19
CA PHE A 178 5.71 -22.80 2.20
C PHE A 178 5.71 -24.30 1.89
N ASP A 179 5.78 -24.61 0.60
CA ASP A 179 6.08 -25.93 0.07
C ASP A 179 7.41 -25.87 -0.69
N PHE A 180 8.47 -26.36 -0.04
CA PHE A 180 9.83 -26.37 -0.60
C PHE A 180 10.08 -27.51 -1.59
N ASN A 181 9.19 -28.50 -1.66
CA ASN A 181 9.28 -29.55 -2.68
C ASN A 181 8.85 -28.99 -4.03
N GLU A 182 7.77 -28.20 -4.03
CA GLU A 182 7.27 -27.52 -5.22
C GLU A 182 7.82 -26.10 -5.43
N ASN A 183 8.72 -25.64 -4.56
CA ASN A 183 9.28 -24.28 -4.58
C ASN A 183 8.20 -23.18 -4.64
N LYS A 184 7.12 -23.34 -3.87
CA LYS A 184 5.98 -22.40 -3.89
C LYS A 184 5.53 -22.05 -2.48
N PHE A 185 4.74 -20.99 -2.38
CA PHE A 185 4.02 -20.62 -1.15
C PHE A 185 2.73 -19.90 -1.48
N ILE A 186 1.79 -19.91 -0.54
CA ILE A 186 0.47 -19.29 -0.72
C ILE A 186 0.39 -18.02 0.11
N ILE A 187 -0.11 -16.94 -0.50
CA ILE A 187 -0.34 -15.66 0.17
C ILE A 187 -1.84 -15.39 0.24
N LEU A 188 -2.31 -15.06 1.43
CA LEU A 188 -3.66 -14.56 1.66
C LEU A 188 -3.71 -13.04 1.45
N GLY A 189 -4.39 -12.62 0.38
CA GLY A 189 -4.63 -11.22 0.05
C GLY A 189 -5.92 -10.66 0.66
N LYS A 190 -6.19 -9.38 0.39
CA LYS A 190 -7.41 -8.71 0.84
C LYS A 190 -8.67 -9.42 0.32
N GLY A 191 -9.59 -9.75 1.24
CA GLY A 191 -10.83 -10.46 0.93
C GLY A 191 -10.65 -11.98 0.81
N ASN A 192 -9.69 -12.57 1.52
CA ASN A 192 -9.37 -14.01 1.48
C ASN A 192 -9.06 -14.54 0.07
N LYS A 193 -8.53 -13.68 -0.81
CA LYS A 193 -8.07 -14.11 -2.13
C LYS A 193 -6.67 -14.66 -2.01
N GLU A 194 -6.53 -15.94 -2.26
CA GLU A 194 -5.23 -16.61 -2.30
C GLU A 194 -4.52 -16.35 -3.63
N ARG A 195 -3.19 -16.26 -3.57
CA ARG A 195 -2.35 -16.39 -4.76
C ARG A 195 -1.13 -17.23 -4.45
N THR A 196 -0.72 -18.04 -5.42
CA THR A 196 0.51 -18.81 -5.35
C THR A 196 1.68 -17.96 -5.85
N CYS A 197 2.77 -17.99 -5.09
CA CYS A 197 4.05 -17.41 -5.48
C CYS A 197 5.09 -18.51 -5.58
N TYR A 198 6.01 -18.36 -6.53
CA TYR A 198 7.09 -19.31 -6.77
C TYR A 198 8.43 -18.74 -6.30
N LEU A 199 9.31 -19.64 -5.87
CA LEU A 199 10.64 -19.34 -5.36
C LEU A 199 11.67 -19.69 -6.43
N ASN A 200 12.48 -18.72 -6.83
CA ASN A 200 13.71 -19.02 -7.56
C ASN A 200 14.76 -19.61 -6.59
N THR A 201 15.82 -20.20 -7.15
CA THR A 201 16.88 -20.86 -6.38
C THR A 201 17.47 -19.97 -5.30
N ASN A 202 17.88 -18.74 -5.66
CA ASN A 202 18.52 -17.83 -4.71
C ASN A 202 17.60 -17.43 -3.54
N THR A 203 16.31 -17.22 -3.82
CA THR A 203 15.31 -16.88 -2.79
C THR A 203 15.00 -18.09 -1.92
N LYS A 204 14.93 -19.29 -2.50
CA LYS A 204 14.82 -20.54 -1.74
C LYS A 204 15.98 -20.69 -0.77
N ASP A 205 17.21 -20.53 -1.24
CA ASP A 205 18.41 -20.69 -0.43
C ASP A 205 18.43 -19.68 0.73
N ALA A 206 18.13 -18.41 0.46
CA ALA A 206 18.06 -17.37 1.49
C ALA A 206 16.98 -17.68 2.55
N LEU A 207 15.80 -18.14 2.13
CA LEU A 207 14.71 -18.51 3.03
C LEU A 207 15.08 -19.75 3.85
N GLN A 208 15.65 -20.77 3.22
CA GLN A 208 15.96 -22.03 3.88
C GLN A 208 17.05 -21.86 4.93
N LYS A 209 18.07 -21.03 4.68
CA LYS A 209 19.05 -20.65 5.72
C LYS A 209 18.38 -20.07 6.96
N TYR A 210 17.44 -19.14 6.78
CA TYR A 210 16.73 -18.53 7.91
C TYR A 210 15.75 -19.50 8.59
N ILE A 211 15.02 -20.31 7.83
CA ILE A 211 14.09 -21.30 8.38
C ILE A 211 14.84 -22.39 9.16
N ASN A 212 15.99 -22.86 8.68
CA ASN A 212 16.83 -23.80 9.42
C ASN A 212 17.28 -23.22 10.76
N TYR A 213 17.65 -21.93 10.79
CA TYR A 213 17.92 -21.24 12.05
C TYR A 213 16.69 -21.26 12.98
N ARG A 214 15.48 -21.00 12.47
CA ARG A 214 14.22 -21.02 13.24
C ARG A 214 13.90 -22.42 13.78
N ILE A 215 14.05 -23.46 12.98
CA ILE A 215 13.81 -24.86 13.39
C ILE A 215 14.78 -25.28 14.50
N ASN A 216 16.03 -24.86 14.41
CA ASN A 216 17.05 -25.15 15.43
C ASN A 216 16.91 -24.28 16.69
N ASN A 217 16.08 -23.23 16.66
CA ASN A 217 15.84 -22.33 17.79
C ASN A 217 14.32 -22.12 17.96
N PRO A 218 13.56 -23.17 18.29
CA PRO A 218 12.11 -23.10 18.39
C PRO A 218 11.69 -22.19 19.56
N LEU A 219 10.56 -21.52 19.39
CA LEU A 219 9.97 -20.70 20.45
C LEU A 219 8.93 -21.51 21.23
N ASP A 220 8.82 -21.25 22.54
CA ASP A 220 7.82 -21.89 23.42
C ASP A 220 6.39 -21.58 22.97
N ASP A 221 6.13 -20.33 22.56
CA ASP A 221 4.83 -19.92 22.05
C ASP A 221 4.65 -20.36 20.60
N LYS A 222 3.98 -21.50 20.40
CA LYS A 222 3.69 -22.09 19.08
C LYS A 222 2.92 -21.17 18.13
N LYS A 223 2.10 -20.24 18.64
CA LYS A 223 1.39 -19.27 17.77
C LYS A 223 2.38 -18.26 17.19
N ILE A 224 3.33 -17.82 17.99
CA ILE A 224 4.40 -16.92 17.53
C ILE A 224 5.40 -17.70 16.66
N ASP A 225 5.72 -18.93 17.04
CA ASP A 225 6.71 -19.77 16.36
C ASP A 225 6.33 -20.05 14.89
N ASN A 226 5.04 -20.15 14.59
CA ASN A 226 4.58 -20.38 13.22
C ASN A 226 4.81 -19.17 12.29
N PHE A 227 4.91 -17.93 12.80
CA PHE A 227 5.25 -16.79 11.93
C PHE A 227 6.66 -16.93 11.39
N LEU A 228 6.86 -16.66 10.10
CA LEU A 228 8.18 -16.75 9.48
C LEU A 228 9.16 -15.77 10.12
N PHE A 229 8.74 -14.52 10.32
CA PHE A 229 9.63 -13.44 10.76
C PHE A 229 9.41 -13.02 12.21
N ILE A 230 10.45 -13.17 13.02
CA ILE A 230 10.47 -12.77 14.43
C ILE A 230 11.49 -11.66 14.72
N SER A 231 11.23 -10.91 15.78
CA SER A 231 12.16 -9.96 16.38
C SER A 231 13.21 -10.70 17.21
N GLN A 232 14.26 -9.96 17.63
CA GLN A 232 15.30 -10.49 18.53
C GLN A 232 14.78 -10.85 19.93
N TRP A 233 13.56 -10.42 20.27
CA TRP A 233 12.91 -10.70 21.54
C TRP A 233 11.88 -11.83 21.41
N ASN A 234 12.00 -12.68 20.38
CA ASN A 234 11.13 -13.83 20.14
C ASN A 234 9.63 -13.47 20.06
N LYS A 235 9.33 -12.25 19.58
CA LYS A 235 7.98 -11.80 19.23
C LYS A 235 7.87 -11.64 17.73
N LYS A 236 6.65 -11.77 17.19
CA LYS A 236 6.36 -11.40 15.80
C LYS A 236 6.93 -10.02 15.49
N ILE A 237 7.63 -9.89 14.36
CA ILE A 237 8.19 -8.60 13.98
C ILE A 237 7.05 -7.61 13.66
N SER A 238 7.25 -6.32 13.92
CA SER A 238 6.25 -5.30 13.55
C SER A 238 6.53 -4.73 12.16
N SER A 239 5.48 -4.30 11.46
CA SER A 239 5.59 -3.59 10.17
C SER A 239 6.47 -2.34 10.27
N ARG A 240 6.49 -1.66 11.44
CA ARG A 240 7.40 -0.52 11.70
C ARG A 240 8.86 -0.96 11.71
N GLN A 241 9.17 -2.10 12.32
CA GLN A 241 10.52 -2.62 12.38
C GLN A 241 10.99 -3.12 11.00
N ILE A 242 10.13 -3.77 10.22
CA ILE A 242 10.44 -4.15 8.84
C ILE A 242 10.80 -2.90 8.01
N ARG A 243 9.99 -1.83 8.08
CA ARG A 243 10.31 -0.55 7.40
C ARG A 243 11.68 0.00 7.82
N LYS A 244 12.02 -0.05 9.11
CA LYS A 244 13.34 0.38 9.60
C LYS A 244 14.48 -0.48 9.05
N ILE A 245 14.30 -1.79 8.98
CA ILE A 245 15.28 -2.72 8.40
C ILE A 245 15.53 -2.37 6.93
N VAL A 246 14.47 -2.17 6.15
CA VAL A 246 14.59 -1.81 4.74
C VAL A 246 15.29 -0.46 4.56
N LYS A 247 14.95 0.57 5.35
CA LYS A 247 15.68 1.86 5.32
C LYS A 247 17.17 1.70 5.59
N LYS A 248 17.54 0.98 6.65
CA LYS A 248 18.95 0.67 6.95
C LYS A 248 19.64 -0.14 5.85
N THR A 249 18.88 -0.89 5.05
CA THR A 249 19.43 -1.65 3.93
C THR A 249 19.78 -0.71 2.78
N TYR A 250 18.94 0.29 2.48
CA TYR A 250 19.26 1.33 1.51
C TYR A 250 20.54 2.08 1.88
N GLU A 251 20.63 2.55 3.13
CA GLU A 251 21.83 3.22 3.67
C GLU A 251 23.09 2.35 3.47
N LYS A 252 23.03 1.07 3.85
CA LYS A 252 24.16 0.13 3.69
C LYS A 252 24.51 -0.22 2.25
N ALA A 253 23.56 -0.07 1.33
CA ALA A 253 23.77 -0.29 -0.09
C ALA A 253 24.22 1.00 -0.81
N GLU A 254 24.43 2.09 -0.07
CA GLU A 254 24.76 3.42 -0.59
C GLU A 254 23.69 3.95 -1.56
N ILE A 255 22.42 3.75 -1.18
CA ILE A 255 21.25 4.20 -1.93
C ILE A 255 20.49 5.22 -1.04
N ASP A 256 20.15 6.38 -1.61
CA ASP A 256 19.40 7.43 -0.90
C ASP A 256 18.04 6.91 -0.40
N GLU A 257 17.95 6.63 0.90
CA GLU A 257 16.79 6.06 1.56
C GLU A 257 15.61 7.05 1.67
N THR A 258 15.82 8.33 1.38
CA THR A 258 14.74 9.33 1.34
C THR A 258 13.88 9.19 0.09
N GLN A 259 14.44 8.60 -0.99
CA GLN A 259 13.72 8.39 -2.24
C GLN A 259 12.85 7.12 -2.22
N TYR A 260 13.21 6.14 -1.40
CA TYR A 260 12.67 4.79 -1.49
C TYR A 260 11.99 4.34 -0.20
N SER A 261 11.02 3.45 -0.37
CA SER A 261 10.28 2.83 0.72
C SER A 261 10.25 1.32 0.57
N VAL A 262 9.59 0.61 1.49
CA VAL A 262 9.34 -0.83 1.33
C VAL A 262 8.56 -1.12 0.04
N HIS A 263 7.62 -0.25 -0.34
CA HIS A 263 6.85 -0.43 -1.57
C HIS A 263 7.71 -0.25 -2.83
N SER A 264 8.80 0.52 -2.75
CA SER A 264 9.75 0.65 -3.87
C SER A 264 10.39 -0.69 -4.24
N LEU A 265 10.63 -1.60 -3.28
CA LEU A 265 11.14 -2.95 -3.58
C LEU A 265 10.15 -3.75 -4.45
N ARG A 266 8.86 -3.71 -4.10
CA ARG A 266 7.81 -4.36 -4.89
C ARG A 266 7.63 -3.70 -6.26
N HIS A 267 7.71 -2.38 -6.34
CA HIS A 267 7.71 -1.69 -7.63
C HIS A 267 8.91 -2.11 -8.48
N SER A 268 10.07 -2.30 -7.87
CA SER A 268 11.29 -2.78 -8.55
C SER A 268 11.10 -4.19 -9.10
N PHE A 269 10.57 -5.11 -8.29
CA PHE A 269 10.19 -6.45 -8.76
C PHE A 269 9.30 -6.39 -9.99
N ALA A 270 8.24 -5.56 -9.92
CA ALA A 270 7.28 -5.45 -11.01
C ALA A 270 7.91 -4.88 -12.30
N THR A 271 8.65 -3.78 -12.16
CA THR A 271 9.31 -3.12 -13.30
C THR A 271 10.41 -4.00 -13.91
N ILE A 272 11.17 -4.74 -13.09
CA ILE A 272 12.21 -5.65 -13.59
C ILE A 272 11.57 -6.77 -14.42
N LEU A 273 10.53 -7.44 -13.91
CA LEU A 273 9.85 -8.49 -14.67
C LEU A 273 9.24 -7.96 -15.96
N TYR A 274 8.59 -6.80 -15.90
CA TYR A 274 8.01 -6.18 -17.09
C TYR A 274 9.08 -5.85 -18.14
N LYS A 275 10.22 -5.28 -17.73
CA LYS A 275 11.36 -5.01 -18.62
C LYS A 275 12.01 -6.29 -19.17
N SER A 276 11.87 -7.42 -18.48
CA SER A 276 12.28 -8.74 -18.97
C SER A 276 11.27 -9.39 -19.92
N GLY A 277 10.20 -8.69 -20.30
CA GLY A 277 9.22 -9.16 -21.28
C GLY A 277 8.06 -9.97 -20.68
N VAL A 278 7.89 -9.97 -19.37
CA VAL A 278 6.74 -10.65 -18.74
C VAL A 278 5.45 -9.92 -19.06
N ASP A 279 4.46 -10.67 -19.55
CA ASP A 279 3.14 -10.15 -19.87
C ASP A 279 2.47 -9.47 -18.66
N ILE A 280 1.77 -8.37 -18.91
CA ILE A 280 1.18 -7.53 -17.87
C ILE A 280 0.07 -8.24 -17.10
N ARG A 281 -0.62 -9.21 -17.73
CA ARG A 281 -1.66 -10.01 -17.06
C ARG A 281 -1.03 -11.02 -16.11
N LEU A 282 0.07 -11.66 -16.49
CA LEU A 282 0.86 -12.49 -15.59
C LEU A 282 1.40 -11.67 -14.42
N LEU A 283 1.89 -10.46 -14.69
CA LEU A 283 2.37 -9.55 -13.65
C LEU A 283 1.26 -9.15 -12.67
N GLN A 284 0.05 -8.90 -13.16
CA GLN A 284 -1.12 -8.62 -12.32
C GLN A 284 -1.43 -9.77 -11.36
N ILE A 285 -1.36 -11.01 -11.83
CA ILE A 285 -1.59 -12.23 -11.03
C ILE A 285 -0.51 -12.36 -9.96
N LEU A 286 0.77 -12.25 -10.33
CA LEU A 286 1.91 -12.34 -9.40
C LEU A 286 1.83 -11.30 -8.28
N LEU A 287 1.43 -10.07 -8.62
CA LEU A 287 1.26 -8.99 -7.66
C LEU A 287 -0.05 -9.12 -6.84
N GLY A 288 -1.03 -9.91 -7.27
CA GLY A 288 -2.34 -9.96 -6.62
C GLY A 288 -3.04 -8.60 -6.68
N HIS A 289 -3.08 -8.01 -7.87
CA HIS A 289 -3.80 -6.77 -8.16
C HIS A 289 -5.23 -7.09 -8.59
N SER A 290 -6.23 -6.60 -7.85
CA SER A 290 -7.65 -6.81 -8.19
C SER A 290 -8.09 -6.04 -9.44
N ARG A 291 -7.32 -5.04 -9.85
CA ARG A 291 -7.62 -4.07 -10.90
C ARG A 291 -6.40 -3.89 -11.77
N ILE A 292 -6.56 -4.02 -13.09
CA ILE A 292 -5.44 -3.93 -14.04
C ILE A 292 -4.83 -2.53 -14.06
N GLU A 293 -5.60 -1.51 -13.73
CA GLU A 293 -5.17 -0.11 -13.66
C GLU A 293 -4.00 0.09 -12.68
N THR A 294 -3.94 -0.74 -11.63
CA THR A 294 -2.82 -0.70 -10.67
C THR A 294 -1.52 -1.28 -11.22
N THR A 295 -1.60 -2.09 -12.29
CA THR A 295 -0.45 -2.64 -13.01
C THR A 295 -0.10 -1.81 -14.26
N GLN A 296 -1.08 -1.10 -14.85
CA GLN A 296 -0.89 -0.24 -16.02
C GLN A 296 0.14 0.89 -15.79
N ILE A 297 0.34 1.30 -14.54
CA ILE A 297 1.36 2.29 -14.18
C ILE A 297 2.77 1.85 -14.68
N TYR A 298 3.04 0.54 -14.75
CA TYR A 298 4.31 0.03 -15.29
C TYR A 298 4.35 -0.02 -16.83
N ALA A 299 3.20 -0.16 -17.49
CA ALA A 299 3.12 -0.19 -18.96
C ALA A 299 3.55 1.15 -19.58
N HIS A 300 3.19 2.26 -18.95
CA HIS A 300 3.58 3.60 -19.38
C HIS A 300 5.10 3.86 -19.35
N MET A 301 5.88 2.95 -18.76
CA MET A 301 7.31 3.15 -18.52
C MET A 301 8.22 2.62 -19.64
N HIS A 302 7.65 2.09 -20.74
CA HIS A 302 8.42 1.48 -21.82
C HIS A 302 7.92 1.86 -23.22
N SER A 303 8.39 3.00 -23.73
CA SER A 303 8.22 3.39 -25.15
C SER A 303 8.99 2.46 -26.11
N GLU A 304 10.11 1.91 -25.65
CA GLU A 304 11.00 1.03 -26.43
C GLU A 304 10.36 -0.34 -26.70
N SER A 305 9.56 -0.91 -25.78
CA SER A 305 8.76 -2.12 -26.05
C SER A 305 7.75 -1.89 -27.18
N LEU A 306 7.16 -0.69 -27.26
CA LEU A 306 6.22 -0.36 -28.33
C LEU A 306 6.95 -0.28 -29.68
N MET A 307 8.15 0.31 -29.69
CA MET A 307 9.00 0.37 -30.87
C MET A 307 9.43 -1.03 -31.33
N ASN A 308 9.89 -1.87 -30.41
CA ASN A 308 10.28 -3.26 -30.71
C ASN A 308 9.08 -4.11 -31.17
N ALA A 309 7.90 -3.92 -30.58
CA ALA A 309 6.68 -4.61 -31.02
C ALA A 309 6.24 -4.18 -32.44
N MET A 310 6.40 -2.91 -32.79
CA MET A 310 6.13 -2.42 -34.16
C MET A 310 7.20 -2.89 -35.15
N GLN A 311 8.48 -2.89 -34.76
CA GLN A 311 9.57 -3.38 -35.62
C GLN A 311 9.49 -4.89 -35.84
N GLY A 312 9.16 -5.66 -34.80
CA GLY A 312 8.94 -7.11 -34.86
C GLY A 312 7.54 -7.52 -35.31
N HIS A 313 6.71 -6.58 -35.77
CA HIS A 313 5.37 -6.88 -36.27
C HIS A 313 5.48 -7.82 -37.48
N PRO A 314 4.72 -8.93 -37.57
CA PRO A 314 4.88 -9.91 -38.66
C PRO A 314 4.79 -9.32 -40.07
N MET A 315 4.02 -8.24 -40.23
CA MET A 315 3.87 -7.52 -41.51
C MET A 315 5.02 -6.55 -41.83
N SER A 316 5.92 -6.23 -40.89
CA SER A 316 7.04 -5.29 -41.13
C SER A 316 8.06 -5.88 -42.11
N HIS A 317 8.17 -7.20 -42.17
CA HIS A 317 9.08 -7.93 -43.07
C HIS A 317 8.38 -8.49 -44.31
N PHE A 318 7.06 -8.30 -44.45
CA PHE A 318 6.31 -8.76 -45.62
C PHE A 318 6.59 -7.84 -46.81
N LYS A 319 7.63 -8.18 -47.58
CA LYS A 319 7.85 -7.56 -48.91
C LYS A 319 6.89 -8.22 -49.90
N ILE A 320 6.07 -7.42 -50.57
CA ILE A 320 5.34 -7.86 -51.77
C ILE A 320 6.39 -8.14 -52.85
N LYS A 321 6.90 -9.38 -52.90
CA LYS A 321 7.36 -9.95 -54.16
C LYS A 321 6.10 -10.45 -54.87
N ASP A 322 5.99 -10.07 -56.14
CA ASP A 322 4.96 -10.50 -57.12
C ASP A 322 3.96 -9.43 -57.59
N ALA A 323 4.34 -8.14 -57.58
CA ALA A 323 3.68 -7.16 -58.44
C ALA A 323 4.02 -7.32 -59.94
N LEU A 324 5.01 -8.14 -60.29
CA LEU A 324 5.40 -8.45 -61.69
C LEU A 324 4.82 -9.78 -62.21
N ALA A 325 4.07 -10.53 -61.41
CA ALA A 325 3.45 -11.79 -61.84
C ALA A 325 2.00 -11.63 -62.35
N PHE A 326 1.46 -10.41 -62.38
CA PHE A 326 0.09 -10.10 -62.81
C PHE A 326 -0.03 -9.45 -64.20
N ASN A 327 1.05 -9.42 -64.98
CA ASN A 327 1.06 -8.95 -66.38
C ASN A 327 1.56 -10.05 -67.34
N CYS A 328 0.98 -11.25 -67.27
CA CYS A 328 1.04 -12.24 -68.35
C CYS A 328 -0.36 -12.51 -68.88
#